data_AF-A0AA96QXY6-F1
#
_entry.id   AF-A0AA96QXY6-F1
#
_cell.length_a   1.000
_cell.length_b   1.000
_cell.length_c   1.000
_cell.angle_alpha   90.00
_cell.angle_beta   90.00
_cell.angle_gamma   90.00
#
_symmetry.space_group_name_H-M   'P 1'
#
loop_
_entity.id
_entity.type
_entity.pdbx_description
1 polymer ?
#
loop_
_entity_poly.entity_id
_entity_poly.type
_entity_poly.pdbx_seq_one_letter_code
_entity_poly.pdbx_strand_id
1 'polypeptide(L)'
;MNPNEDGGKRAVRGTLVKVLTHSRVDRGMRLEEFASRCVRQGEVHELVTTDQTDHAPGTRIDRVGFLGFVEVDRAGVIDRGDQLWIGGHLVGTVLGFDACHFPNHYNVLVTAAEPVTGPQLGLVPEAHVVFQQRLPAGIGD
;
A
#
# COMPACT_ATOMS: atom_id res chain seq x y z
N MET A 1 5.42 -5.57 -10.66
CA MET A 1 6.83 -5.78 -11.02
C MET A 1 6.92 -6.25 -12.46
N ASN A 2 7.59 -5.49 -13.33
CA ASN A 2 8.06 -5.95 -14.62
C ASN A 2 9.52 -6.40 -14.45
N PRO A 3 9.82 -7.70 -14.30
CA PRO A 3 11.16 -8.16 -13.95
C PRO A 3 12.23 -7.87 -15.03
N ASN A 4 11.83 -7.45 -16.23
CA ASN A 4 12.74 -7.06 -17.31
C ASN A 4 13.19 -5.59 -17.23
N GLU A 5 12.50 -4.77 -16.44
CA GLU A 5 12.73 -3.32 -16.34
C GLU A 5 13.03 -2.89 -14.88
N ASP A 6 12.51 -3.62 -13.89
CA ASP A 6 12.65 -3.28 -12.48
C ASP A 6 13.93 -3.88 -11.87
N GLY A 7 14.80 -3.03 -11.33
CA GLY A 7 15.97 -3.41 -10.55
C GLY A 7 15.70 -3.52 -9.04
N GLY A 8 16.76 -3.78 -8.28
CA GLY A 8 16.71 -3.72 -6.82
C GLY A 8 16.45 -2.31 -6.32
N LYS A 9 15.61 -2.16 -5.28
CA LYS A 9 15.31 -0.87 -4.67
C LYS A 9 15.41 -0.91 -3.15
N ARG A 10 15.62 0.26 -2.54
CA ARG A 10 15.54 0.41 -1.08
C ARG A 10 14.08 0.33 -0.61
N ALA A 11 13.87 -0.17 0.59
CA ALA A 11 12.56 -0.08 1.24
C ALA A 11 12.17 1.38 1.53
N VAL A 12 10.91 1.72 1.28
CA VAL A 12 10.27 2.94 1.77
C VAL A 12 9.83 2.69 3.20
N ARG A 13 10.10 3.64 4.09
CA ARG A 13 9.70 3.54 5.51
C ARG A 13 8.86 4.73 5.91
N GLY A 14 7.96 4.51 6.84
CA GLY A 14 7.12 5.54 7.39
C GLY A 14 6.59 5.17 8.77
N THR A 15 5.78 6.07 9.30
CA THR A 15 5.15 5.95 10.60
C THR A 15 3.65 6.18 10.46
N LEU A 16 2.83 5.33 11.09
CA LEU A 16 1.38 5.47 11.07
C LEU A 16 0.97 6.68 11.91
N VAL A 17 0.45 7.73 11.28
CA VAL A 17 0.06 8.99 11.96
C VAL A 17 -1.42 9.04 12.32
N LYS A 18 -2.23 8.15 11.75
CA LYS A 18 -3.66 8.03 12.06
C LYS A 18 -4.13 6.61 11.78
N VAL A 19 -4.94 6.06 12.67
CA VAL A 19 -5.63 4.77 12.46
C VAL A 19 -7.05 5.02 11.97
N LEU A 20 -7.50 4.24 10.99
CA LEU A 20 -8.87 4.28 10.47
C LEU A 20 -9.61 2.99 10.85
N THR A 21 -10.90 3.12 11.11
CA THR A 21 -11.71 2.09 11.78
C THR A 21 -12.88 1.57 10.94
N HIS A 22 -12.98 2.01 9.68
CA HIS A 22 -14.15 1.74 8.85
C HIS A 22 -13.79 0.97 7.58
N SER A 23 -14.80 0.35 6.99
CA SER A 23 -14.75 -0.36 5.72
C SER A 23 -15.89 0.11 4.82
N ARG A 24 -15.81 -0.21 3.52
CA ARG A 24 -16.84 0.10 2.51
C ARG A 24 -16.94 -1.05 1.52
N VAL A 25 -18.11 -1.17 0.89
CA VAL A 25 -18.38 -2.15 -0.17
C VAL A 25 -18.83 -1.49 -1.49
N ASP A 26 -18.76 -0.17 -1.54
CA ASP A 26 -19.23 0.73 -2.59
C ASP A 26 -18.29 1.93 -2.77
N ARG A 27 -17.00 1.77 -2.40
CA ARG A 27 -16.06 2.89 -2.31
C ARG A 27 -15.76 3.58 -3.65
N GLY A 28 -15.85 2.87 -4.77
CA GLY A 28 -15.66 3.42 -6.11
C GLY A 28 -14.25 3.94 -6.41
N MET A 29 -13.21 3.44 -5.76
CA MET A 29 -11.82 3.74 -6.12
C MET A 29 -11.49 3.21 -7.52
N ARG A 30 -10.50 3.80 -8.19
CA ARG A 30 -10.05 3.36 -9.52
C ARG A 30 -8.54 3.19 -9.53
N LEU A 31 -8.11 2.01 -9.98
CA LEU A 31 -6.69 1.72 -10.10
C LEU A 31 -6.05 2.60 -11.18
N GLU A 32 -5.01 3.33 -10.82
CA GLU A 32 -4.20 4.12 -11.74
C GLU A 32 -3.45 3.25 -12.76
N GLU A 33 -3.10 3.84 -13.91
CA GLU A 33 -2.30 3.17 -14.95
C GLU A 33 -0.87 2.88 -14.51
N PHE A 34 -0.26 3.84 -13.80
CA PHE A 34 1.14 3.79 -13.42
C PHE A 34 1.39 2.85 -12.25
N ALA A 35 2.29 1.89 -12.44
CA ALA A 35 2.61 0.82 -11.50
C ALA A 35 3.35 1.27 -10.22
N SER A 36 3.89 2.49 -10.20
CA SER A 36 4.83 2.94 -9.18
C SER A 36 4.59 4.40 -8.79
N ARG A 37 4.88 4.78 -7.54
CA ARG A 37 4.94 6.18 -7.11
C ARG A 37 6.25 6.47 -6.39
N CYS A 38 6.94 7.51 -6.85
CA CYS A 38 7.97 8.15 -6.05
C CYS A 38 7.29 8.88 -4.89
N VAL A 39 7.76 8.62 -3.67
CA VAL A 39 7.28 9.28 -2.45
C VAL A 39 8.44 9.99 -1.78
N ARG A 40 8.19 11.18 -1.25
CA ARG A 40 9.16 12.03 -0.57
C ARG A 40 9.01 11.93 0.94
N GLN A 41 10.09 12.24 1.65
CA GLN A 41 10.02 12.36 3.11
C GLN A 41 9.03 13.47 3.51
N GLY A 42 8.20 13.20 4.50
CA GLY A 42 7.14 14.09 5.00
C GLY A 42 5.82 14.02 4.21
N GLU A 43 5.75 13.25 3.12
CA GLU A 43 4.45 13.00 2.46
C GLU A 43 3.59 12.07 3.30
N VAL A 44 2.28 12.32 3.31
CA VAL A 44 1.30 11.51 4.04
C VAL A 44 0.36 10.82 3.05
N HIS A 45 0.18 9.50 3.18
CA HIS A 45 -0.65 8.69 2.28
C HIS A 45 -1.62 7.77 3.01
N GLU A 46 -2.78 7.49 2.41
CA GLU A 46 -3.80 6.62 3.00
C GLU A 46 -3.53 5.15 2.61
N LEU A 47 -3.57 4.25 3.60
CA LEU A 47 -3.39 2.81 3.42
C LEU A 47 -4.74 2.11 3.41
N VAL A 48 -5.02 1.39 2.33
CA VAL A 48 -6.33 0.76 2.08
C VAL A 48 -6.14 -0.68 1.66
N THR A 49 -6.79 -1.62 2.35
CA THR A 49 -6.81 -3.03 1.97
C THR A 49 -8.00 -3.36 1.09
N THR A 50 -7.83 -4.35 0.20
CA THR A 50 -8.89 -4.91 -0.64
C THR A 50 -8.62 -6.38 -0.93
N ASP A 51 -9.67 -7.13 -1.26
CA ASP A 51 -9.60 -8.50 -1.80
C ASP A 51 -9.44 -8.53 -3.33
N GLN A 52 -9.39 -7.36 -3.98
CA GLN A 52 -9.19 -7.24 -5.42
C GLN A 52 -7.83 -7.79 -5.87
N THR A 53 -7.85 -8.62 -6.92
CA THR A 53 -6.65 -9.21 -7.54
C THR A 53 -6.42 -8.75 -8.98
N ASP A 54 -7.40 -8.14 -9.64
CA ASP A 54 -7.19 -7.55 -10.96
C ASP A 54 -6.34 -6.27 -10.86
N HIS A 55 -5.39 -6.15 -11.78
CA HIS A 55 -4.40 -5.09 -11.85
C HIS A 55 -4.57 -4.19 -13.09
N ALA A 56 -5.65 -4.38 -13.85
CA ALA A 56 -5.92 -3.59 -15.04
C ALA A 56 -6.15 -2.10 -14.69
N PRO A 57 -5.54 -1.17 -15.46
CA PRO A 57 -5.81 0.25 -15.29
C PRO A 57 -7.29 0.58 -15.40
N GLY A 58 -7.78 1.46 -14.51
CA GLY A 58 -9.17 1.88 -14.46
C GLY A 58 -10.12 0.91 -13.75
N THR A 59 -9.64 -0.27 -13.34
CA THR A 59 -10.44 -1.24 -12.56
C THR A 59 -11.03 -0.57 -11.33
N ARG A 60 -12.34 -0.77 -11.16
CA ARG A 60 -13.10 -0.23 -10.03
C ARG A 60 -12.91 -1.11 -8.80
N ILE A 61 -12.65 -0.48 -7.66
CA ILE A 61 -12.42 -1.11 -6.37
C ILE A 61 -13.44 -0.57 -5.38
N ASP A 62 -14.37 -1.42 -4.97
CA ASP A 62 -15.48 -1.05 -4.08
C ASP A 62 -15.32 -1.60 -2.66
N ARG A 63 -14.88 -2.86 -2.54
CA ARG A 63 -14.68 -3.55 -1.25
C ARG A 63 -13.32 -3.22 -0.66
N VAL A 64 -13.34 -2.46 0.43
CA VAL A 64 -12.12 -1.94 1.06
C VAL A 64 -12.20 -1.88 2.58
N GLY A 65 -11.05 -2.04 3.23
CA GLY A 65 -10.83 -1.76 4.65
C GLY A 65 -9.76 -0.68 4.81
N PHE A 66 -10.04 0.33 5.62
CA PHE A 66 -9.12 1.45 5.80
C PHE A 66 -8.20 1.19 7.00
N LEU A 67 -6.88 1.22 6.79
CA LEU A 67 -5.92 0.99 7.86
C LEU A 67 -5.57 2.29 8.59
N GLY A 68 -5.26 3.33 7.83
CA GLY A 68 -4.69 4.55 8.41
C GLY A 68 -3.97 5.44 7.41
N PHE A 69 -3.35 6.49 7.93
CA PHE A 69 -2.44 7.35 7.18
C PHE A 69 -1.00 7.12 7.64
N VAL A 70 -0.08 7.03 6.68
CA VAL A 70 1.35 6.89 6.93
C VAL A 70 2.08 8.16 6.51
N GLU A 71 2.91 8.71 7.38
CA GLU A 71 3.93 9.71 7.02
C GLU A 71 5.19 8.99 6.55
N VAL A 72 5.76 9.41 5.43
CA VAL A 72 6.97 8.83 4.87
C VAL A 72 8.20 9.41 5.57
N ASP A 73 8.94 8.57 6.29
CA ASP A 73 10.18 8.94 6.98
C ASP A 73 11.39 8.74 6.08
N ARG A 74 11.31 7.76 5.19
CA ARG A 74 12.36 7.39 4.23
C ARG A 74 11.73 7.28 2.86
N ALA A 75 11.96 8.32 2.04
CA ALA A 75 11.55 8.43 0.64
C ALA A 75 11.91 7.20 -0.22
N GLY A 76 11.40 7.12 -1.44
CA GLY A 76 11.77 6.09 -2.40
C GLY A 76 10.69 5.87 -3.43
N VAL A 77 10.62 4.66 -3.96
CA VAL A 77 9.58 4.26 -4.91
C VAL A 77 8.75 3.17 -4.25
N ILE A 78 7.43 3.33 -4.22
CA ILE A 78 6.49 2.26 -3.88
C ILE A 78 6.04 1.65 -5.21
N ASP A 79 6.21 0.33 -5.34
CA ASP A 79 5.84 -0.40 -6.57
C ASP A 79 4.68 -1.32 -6.30
N ARG A 80 3.83 -1.50 -7.30
CA ARG A 80 2.92 -2.63 -7.37
C ARG A 80 3.71 -3.94 -7.26
N GLY A 81 3.37 -4.72 -6.24
CA GLY A 81 4.08 -5.95 -5.85
C GLY A 81 4.96 -5.80 -4.61
N ASP A 82 5.18 -4.59 -4.09
CA ASP A 82 5.82 -4.42 -2.78
C ASP A 82 4.97 -5.06 -1.69
N GLN A 83 5.62 -5.67 -0.70
CA GLN A 83 4.96 -6.08 0.51
C GLN A 83 4.80 -4.90 1.45
N LEU A 84 3.61 -4.74 2.03
CA LEU A 84 3.35 -3.80 3.11
C LEU A 84 3.48 -4.52 4.45
N TRP A 85 4.36 -4.00 5.31
CA TRP A 85 4.55 -4.45 6.68
C TRP A 85 4.21 -3.32 7.64
N ILE A 86 3.48 -3.62 8.71
CA ILE A 86 3.17 -2.67 9.77
C ILE A 86 3.46 -3.33 11.12
N GLY A 87 4.28 -2.70 11.97
CA GLY A 87 4.67 -3.26 13.27
C GLY A 87 5.38 -4.62 13.16
N GLY A 88 6.04 -4.91 12.03
CA GLY A 88 6.68 -6.20 11.77
C GLY A 88 5.75 -7.30 11.25
N HIS A 89 4.45 -7.03 11.08
CA HIS A 89 3.48 -7.96 10.52
C HIS A 89 3.24 -7.68 9.04
N LEU A 90 3.25 -8.73 8.21
CA LEU A 90 2.88 -8.64 6.80
C LEU A 90 1.37 -8.39 6.69
N VAL A 91 1.00 -7.25 6.12
CA VAL A 91 -0.40 -6.88 5.89
C VAL A 91 -0.88 -7.38 4.53
N GLY A 92 -0.05 -7.26 3.50
CA GLY A 92 -0.44 -7.63 2.14
C GLY A 92 0.56 -7.16 1.10
N THR A 93 0.10 -7.08 -0.15
CA THR A 93 0.91 -6.66 -1.31
C THR A 93 0.31 -5.44 -1.97
N VAL A 94 1.10 -4.44 -2.31
CA VAL A 94 0.64 -3.23 -3.00
C VAL A 94 0.05 -3.62 -4.36
N LEU A 95 -1.24 -3.37 -4.49
CA LEU A 95 -2.02 -3.53 -5.72
C LEU A 95 -1.74 -2.37 -6.69
N GLY A 96 -1.60 -1.17 -6.16
CA GLY A 96 -1.35 0.05 -6.90
C GLY A 96 -1.91 1.26 -6.16
N PHE A 97 -2.38 2.25 -6.92
CA PHE A 97 -2.75 3.56 -6.36
C PHE A 97 -4.09 4.03 -6.93
N ASP A 98 -4.79 4.83 -6.14
CA ASP A 98 -5.89 5.67 -6.59
C ASP A 98 -5.57 7.12 -6.19
N ALA A 99 -5.80 8.08 -7.11
CA ALA A 99 -5.46 9.48 -6.92
C ALA A 99 -6.68 10.39 -6.71
N CYS A 100 -7.83 9.87 -6.26
CA CYS A 100 -9.04 10.68 -6.13
C CYS A 100 -8.88 11.87 -5.16
N HIS A 101 -7.89 11.83 -4.27
CA HIS A 101 -7.54 12.91 -3.35
C HIS A 101 -6.21 13.61 -3.66
N PHE A 102 -5.54 13.29 -4.77
CA PHE A 102 -4.30 13.96 -5.15
C PHE A 102 -4.58 15.47 -5.45
N PRO A 103 -3.72 16.42 -5.03
CA PRO A 103 -2.37 16.27 -4.48
C PRO A 103 -2.28 16.11 -2.95
N ASN A 104 -3.39 15.95 -2.23
CA ASN A 104 -3.36 15.78 -0.77
C ASN A 104 -2.68 14.45 -0.41
N HIS A 105 -3.19 13.34 -0.93
CA HIS A 105 -2.59 12.02 -0.77
C HIS A 105 -3.02 11.07 -1.87
N TYR A 106 -2.25 10.00 -2.05
CA TYR A 106 -2.72 8.80 -2.74
C TYR A 106 -3.43 7.86 -1.76
N ASN A 107 -4.38 7.12 -2.28
CA ASN A 107 -4.81 5.85 -1.69
C ASN A 107 -3.82 4.78 -2.17
N VAL A 108 -3.00 4.25 -1.26
CA VAL A 108 -2.15 3.10 -1.53
C VAL A 108 -2.97 1.85 -1.29
N LEU A 109 -3.31 1.16 -2.39
CA LEU A 109 -4.17 0.00 -2.40
C LEU A 109 -3.34 -1.26 -2.17
N VAL A 110 -3.78 -2.11 -1.25
CA VAL A 110 -3.05 -3.29 -0.80
C VAL A 110 -3.96 -4.51 -0.87
N THR A 111 -3.60 -5.48 -1.70
CA THR A 111 -4.29 -6.78 -1.74
C THR A 111 -4.00 -7.56 -0.45
N ALA A 112 -5.06 -8.01 0.20
CA ALA A 112 -5.07 -8.91 1.35
C ALA A 112 -6.09 -10.03 1.11
N ALA A 113 -6.08 -11.07 1.95
CA ALA A 113 -7.05 -12.17 1.83
C ALA A 113 -8.50 -11.69 2.01
N GLU A 114 -8.70 -10.72 2.91
CA GLU A 114 -9.97 -10.03 3.15
C GLU A 114 -9.67 -8.54 3.44
N PRO A 115 -10.58 -7.61 3.11
CA PRO A 115 -10.44 -6.22 3.52
C PRO A 115 -10.51 -6.11 5.05
N VAL A 116 -9.47 -5.52 5.64
CA VAL A 116 -9.32 -5.32 7.09
C VAL A 116 -9.04 -3.87 7.42
N THR A 117 -9.41 -3.48 8.64
CA THR A 117 -9.26 -2.13 9.19
C THR A 117 -8.11 -2.09 10.20
N GLY A 118 -7.69 -0.88 10.58
CA GLY A 118 -6.65 -0.68 11.57
C GLY A 118 -6.91 -1.43 12.89
N PRO A 119 -8.08 -1.30 13.54
CA PRO A 119 -8.38 -2.01 14.78
C PRO A 119 -8.36 -3.53 14.66
N GLN A 120 -8.79 -4.09 13.53
CA GLN A 120 -8.78 -5.55 13.32
C GLN A 120 -7.35 -6.12 13.27
N LEU A 121 -6.37 -5.28 12.91
CA LEU A 121 -4.94 -5.61 12.95
C LEU A 121 -4.26 -5.11 14.23
N GLY A 122 -5.01 -4.53 15.18
CA GLY A 122 -4.44 -3.95 16.40
C GLY A 122 -3.52 -2.75 16.15
N LEU A 123 -3.69 -2.03 15.04
CA LEU A 123 -2.83 -0.89 14.70
C LEU A 123 -3.03 0.27 15.68
N VAL A 124 -1.92 0.93 15.99
CA VAL A 124 -1.86 2.15 16.80
C VAL A 124 -1.03 3.21 16.07
N PRO A 125 -1.25 4.51 16.34
CA PRO A 125 -0.33 5.54 15.89
C PRO A 125 1.10 5.23 16.33
N GLU A 126 2.08 5.77 15.60
CA GLU A 126 3.51 5.52 15.77
C GLU A 126 3.98 4.11 15.36
N ALA A 127 3.07 3.23 14.90
CA ALA A 127 3.47 1.94 14.34
C ALA A 127 4.33 2.13 13.08
N HIS A 128 5.49 1.45 13.04
CA HIS A 128 6.38 1.49 11.89
C HIS A 128 5.77 0.82 10.67
N VAL A 129 5.87 1.50 9.52
CA VAL A 129 5.42 1.05 8.21
C VAL A 129 6.61 0.82 7.30
N VAL A 130 6.63 -0.30 6.57
CA VAL A 130 7.66 -0.62 5.58
C VAL A 130 7.01 -1.13 4.30
N PHE A 131 7.34 -0.49 3.18
CA PHE A 131 7.12 -1.05 1.85
C PHE A 131 8.44 -1.62 1.36
N GLN A 132 8.45 -2.92 1.06
CA GLN A 132 9.65 -3.60 0.61
C GLN A 132 9.38 -4.41 -0.65
N GLN A 133 10.33 -4.36 -1.58
CA GLN A 133 10.30 -5.22 -2.76
C GLN A 133 10.30 -6.67 -2.30
N ARG A 134 9.38 -7.47 -2.84
CA ARG A 134 9.39 -8.92 -2.61
C ARG A 134 10.68 -9.47 -3.22
N LEU A 135 11.56 -10.01 -2.39
CA LEU A 135 12.70 -10.78 -2.89
C LEU A 135 12.16 -11.98 -3.67
N PRO A 136 12.74 -12.31 -4.85
CA PRO A 136 12.47 -13.60 -5.47
C PRO A 136 12.70 -14.70 -4.42
N ALA A 137 11.82 -15.70 -4.38
CA ALA A 137 12.15 -16.93 -3.66
C ALA A 137 13.50 -17.38 -4.22
N GLY A 138 14.51 -17.50 -3.35
CA GLY A 138 15.89 -17.70 -3.76
C GLY A 138 15.96 -18.81 -4.80
N ILE A 139 16.70 -18.56 -5.89
CA ILE A 139 17.29 -19.65 -6.65
C ILE A 139 18.20 -20.32 -5.61
N GLY A 140 17.77 -21.47 -5.10
CA GLY A 140 18.50 -22.18 -4.05
C GLY A 140 19.92 -22.46 -4.50
N ASP A 141 20.85 -22.36 -3.54
CA ASP A 141 22.22 -22.84 -3.65
C ASP A 141 22.27 -24.33 -4.04
#